data_AF-A0A6H9LAU7-F1
#
_entry.id   AF-A0A6H9LAU7-F1
#
_cell.length_a   1.000
_cell.length_b   1.000
_cell.length_c   1.000
_cell.angle_alpha   90.00
_cell.angle_beta   90.00
_cell.angle_gamma   90.00
#
_symmetry.space_group_name_H-M   'P 1'
#
loop_
_entity.id
_entity.type
_entity.pdbx_description
1 polymer ?
#
loop_
_entity_poly.entity_id
_entity_poly.type
_entity_poly.pdbx_seq_one_letter_code
_entity_poly.pdbx_strand_id
1 'polypeptide(L)'
;MWHRTANIGTALKLAEELKVTGKANWFRGQTRNWPLLSSYVRKTPSEQKMAIERINSLYDWMHDIQALAKLRSDKNAVLAVAQHYGMATMLVDFSTEPRVAAFFAAHNPPSPEDGDDESCIICLNYEELIDVYESVKIVRPNMPEPRAIILNIPELWRIQSQHGVFLEYPYDTGFEQHTFGFDRIVFPTERDPNVLSQLMPVHDIYPTQKSDLEILLDQFFMLEKMAEGTRAINEIARSHNLATYHQDPVPDGIEAECFGPIGLPIHESWDSSRLTEWLTPAREEWQPISSAPSVEILYPDGSHLEKIQNIRDQIVELIIKTPKLRHGPVKWILHGIPSDSHQIIRAMELLWDGLRRWPYNINEIAEGLATIVEYGILVDQKPAARYQPQIAQELAEKCFGKLIEIEVGIEDSSYTRGYVSKELLRQAVRDDFFSFLTDQWRSQIKSIRHILQIAYNPRRTLIFDTLKSVFCTQFAPTQAVLRDEKSGKTRLYNLARTTTLGLP
;
A
#
# COMPACT_ATOMS: atom_id res chain seq x y z
N MET A 1 -5.98 -38.74 -6.37
CA MET A 1 -6.37 -39.10 -7.75
C MET A 1 -5.72 -38.13 -8.73
N TRP A 2 -5.18 -38.62 -9.85
CA TRP A 2 -4.56 -37.78 -10.87
C TRP A 2 -5.47 -37.77 -12.09
N HIS A 3 -5.97 -36.59 -12.44
CA HIS A 3 -6.73 -36.36 -13.66
C HIS A 3 -5.82 -35.68 -14.67
N ARG A 4 -5.78 -36.17 -15.90
CA ARG A 4 -5.05 -35.53 -17.00
C ARG A 4 -6.04 -34.94 -18.00
N THR A 5 -5.82 -33.69 -18.38
CA THR A 5 -6.69 -32.99 -19.33
C THR A 5 -5.86 -32.39 -20.47
N ALA A 6 -6.51 -32.00 -21.56
CA ALA A 6 -5.84 -31.56 -22.77
C ALA A 6 -5.29 -30.13 -22.68
N ASN A 7 -5.94 -29.28 -21.89
CA ASN A 7 -5.59 -27.87 -21.71
C ASN A 7 -6.22 -27.28 -20.43
N ILE A 8 -5.80 -26.07 -20.07
CA ILE A 8 -6.29 -25.33 -18.91
C ILE A 8 -7.81 -25.11 -18.91
N GLY A 9 -8.43 -24.92 -20.07
CA GLY A 9 -9.88 -24.74 -20.18
C GLY A 9 -10.65 -26.00 -19.77
N THR A 10 -10.19 -27.18 -20.19
CA THR A 10 -10.74 -28.47 -19.74
C THR A 10 -10.44 -28.75 -18.28
N ALA A 11 -9.25 -28.36 -17.79
CA ALA A 11 -8.89 -28.50 -16.38
C ALA A 11 -9.79 -27.65 -15.48
N LEU A 12 -10.07 -26.40 -15.88
CA LEU A 12 -10.94 -25.49 -15.17
C LEU A 12 -12.37 -26.04 -15.06
N LYS A 13 -12.94 -26.55 -16.16
CA LYS A 13 -14.28 -27.15 -16.14
C LYS A 13 -14.37 -28.31 -15.15
N LEU A 14 -13.36 -29.19 -15.14
CA LEU A 14 -13.31 -30.30 -14.19
C LEU A 14 -13.20 -29.79 -12.74
N ALA A 15 -12.38 -28.77 -12.48
CA ALA A 15 -12.29 -28.16 -11.15
C ALA A 15 -13.62 -27.52 -10.71
N GLU A 16 -14.34 -26.85 -11.61
CA GLU A 16 -15.69 -26.33 -11.37
C GLU A 16 -16.70 -27.46 -11.07
N GLU A 17 -16.63 -28.58 -11.79
CA GLU A 17 -17.46 -29.77 -11.51
C GLU A 17 -17.15 -30.38 -10.13
N LEU A 18 -15.87 -30.50 -9.76
CA LEU A 18 -15.47 -30.98 -8.44
C LEU A 18 -15.98 -30.07 -7.31
N LYS A 19 -15.97 -28.74 -7.53
CA LYS A 19 -16.57 -27.76 -6.61
C LYS A 19 -18.07 -27.98 -6.46
N VAL A 20 -18.80 -28.05 -7.57
CA VAL A 20 -20.27 -28.18 -7.57
C VAL A 20 -20.72 -29.51 -6.95
N THR A 21 -19.97 -30.59 -7.19
CA THR A 21 -20.28 -31.92 -6.63
C THR A 21 -19.83 -32.09 -5.18
N GLY A 22 -19.19 -31.08 -4.59
CA GLY A 22 -18.68 -31.14 -3.21
C GLY A 22 -17.46 -32.04 -3.02
N LYS A 23 -16.80 -32.46 -4.12
CA LYS A 23 -15.59 -33.30 -4.08
C LYS A 23 -14.33 -32.51 -3.79
N ALA A 24 -14.33 -31.21 -4.01
CA ALA A 24 -13.26 -30.30 -3.59
C ALA A 24 -13.87 -28.94 -3.22
N ASN A 25 -13.33 -28.30 -2.19
CA ASN A 25 -13.74 -26.94 -1.80
C ASN A 25 -12.60 -25.93 -1.93
N TRP A 26 -11.34 -26.37 -1.94
CA TRP A 26 -10.15 -25.53 -2.04
C TRP A 26 -9.30 -25.91 -3.25
N PHE A 27 -8.75 -24.91 -3.93
CA PHE A 27 -8.02 -25.05 -5.19
C PHE A 27 -6.71 -24.27 -5.16
N ARG A 28 -5.63 -24.84 -5.71
CA ARG A 28 -4.34 -24.13 -5.86
C ARG A 28 -3.75 -24.41 -7.23
N GLY A 29 -3.40 -23.34 -7.94
CA GLY A 29 -2.62 -23.43 -9.17
C GLY A 29 -1.14 -23.61 -8.91
N GLN A 30 -0.48 -24.44 -9.70
CA GLN A 30 0.97 -24.49 -9.81
C GLN A 30 1.36 -24.55 -11.29
N THR A 31 2.33 -23.72 -11.68
CA THR A 31 2.92 -23.73 -13.02
C THR A 31 3.81 -24.95 -13.28
N ARG A 32 4.03 -25.77 -12.25
CA ARG A 32 4.81 -27.00 -12.27
C ARG A 32 4.14 -28.03 -11.37
N ASN A 33 4.17 -29.30 -11.75
CA ASN A 33 3.57 -30.38 -10.97
C ASN A 33 4.46 -30.84 -9.80
N TRP A 34 4.83 -29.91 -8.92
CA TRP A 34 5.75 -30.15 -7.80
C TRP A 34 5.01 -30.51 -6.50
N PRO A 35 5.68 -31.20 -5.56
CA PRO A 35 5.15 -31.39 -4.22
C PRO A 35 4.82 -30.07 -3.54
N LEU A 36 3.71 -30.05 -2.80
CA LEU A 36 3.28 -28.88 -2.06
C LEU A 36 4.16 -28.66 -0.82
N LEU A 37 4.90 -27.56 -0.82
CA LEU A 37 5.73 -27.08 0.30
C LEU A 37 5.48 -25.60 0.53
N SER A 38 5.39 -25.19 1.80
CA SER A 38 5.28 -23.79 2.21
C SER A 38 6.54 -23.01 1.85
N SER A 39 6.44 -21.68 1.82
CA SER A 39 7.57 -20.82 1.47
C SER A 39 8.69 -20.88 2.52
N TYR A 40 8.35 -21.09 3.79
CA TYR A 40 9.30 -21.26 4.90
C TYR A 40 10.08 -22.58 4.82
N VAL A 41 9.42 -23.70 4.51
CA VAL A 41 10.08 -25.01 4.47
C VAL A 41 11.10 -25.10 3.34
N ARG A 42 10.92 -24.33 2.26
CA ARG A 42 11.88 -24.24 1.15
C ARG A 42 13.18 -23.49 1.51
N LYS A 43 13.24 -22.82 2.66
CA LYS A 43 14.37 -21.99 3.08
C LYS A 43 15.41 -22.78 3.87
N THR A 44 16.67 -22.36 3.77
CA THR A 44 17.75 -22.86 4.65
C THR A 44 17.49 -22.47 6.11
N PRO A 45 18.08 -23.16 7.10
CA PRO A 45 17.88 -22.81 8.52
C PRO A 45 18.24 -21.35 8.86
N SER A 46 19.25 -20.79 8.19
CA SER A 46 19.62 -19.37 8.35
C SER A 46 18.54 -18.44 7.82
N GLU A 47 18.03 -18.70 6.62
CA GLU A 47 16.95 -17.90 6.02
C GLU A 47 15.64 -18.05 6.79
N GLN A 48 15.36 -19.22 7.36
CA GLN A 48 14.21 -19.47 8.23
C GLN A 48 14.27 -18.58 9.48
N LYS A 49 15.44 -18.49 10.13
CA LYS A 49 15.64 -17.60 11.27
C LYS A 49 15.40 -16.13 10.88
N MET A 50 15.94 -15.69 9.74
CA MET A 50 15.70 -14.33 9.23
C MET A 50 14.22 -14.07 8.93
N ALA A 51 13.49 -15.06 8.41
CA ALA A 51 12.05 -14.95 8.16
C ALA A 51 11.27 -14.74 9.47
N ILE A 52 11.61 -15.50 10.54
CA ILE A 52 11.01 -15.32 11.86
C ILE A 52 11.31 -13.93 12.43
N GLU A 53 12.56 -13.48 12.37
CA GLU A 53 12.96 -12.15 12.83
C GLU A 53 12.17 -11.05 12.12
N ARG A 54 12.03 -11.15 10.80
CA ARG A 54 11.27 -10.21 9.98
C ARG A 54 9.77 -10.20 10.32
N ILE A 55 9.17 -11.37 10.55
CA ILE A 55 7.76 -11.49 10.98
C ILE A 55 7.56 -10.86 12.37
N ASN A 56 8.51 -11.06 13.30
CA ASN A 56 8.45 -10.43 14.62
C ASN A 56 8.55 -8.91 14.52
N SER A 57 9.46 -8.38 13.68
CA SER A 57 9.53 -6.93 13.43
C SER A 57 8.23 -6.37 12.85
N LEU A 58 7.57 -7.09 11.94
CA LEU A 58 6.25 -6.70 11.44
C LEU A 58 5.21 -6.68 12.56
N TYR A 59 5.18 -7.72 13.39
CA TYR A 59 4.25 -7.84 14.51
C TYR A 59 4.44 -6.70 15.53
N ASP A 60 5.69 -6.40 15.89
CA ASP A 60 6.04 -5.32 16.82
C ASP A 60 5.63 -3.96 16.25
N TRP A 61 5.95 -3.67 14.98
CA TRP A 61 5.51 -2.44 14.32
C TRP A 61 3.97 -2.32 14.30
N MET A 62 3.25 -3.40 13.98
CA MET A 62 1.78 -3.37 14.02
C MET A 62 1.23 -3.12 15.43
N HIS A 63 1.96 -3.51 16.48
CA HIS A 63 1.60 -3.26 17.87
C HIS A 63 1.56 -1.77 18.20
N ASP A 64 2.50 -1.00 17.64
CA ASP A 64 2.65 0.42 17.92
C ASP A 64 1.66 1.29 17.12
N ILE A 65 1.12 0.77 16.01
CA ILE A 65 0.18 1.52 15.15
C ILE A 65 -1.28 1.27 15.54
N GLN A 66 -1.95 2.27 16.13
CA GLN A 66 -3.36 2.18 16.55
C GLN A 66 -4.30 1.76 15.41
N ALA A 67 -4.07 2.26 14.19
CA ALA A 67 -4.89 1.92 13.02
C ALA A 67 -4.86 0.41 12.67
N LEU A 68 -3.86 -0.33 13.15
CA LEU A 68 -3.70 -1.78 12.92
C LEU A 68 -4.19 -2.62 14.10
N ALA A 69 -4.83 -2.02 15.11
CA ALA A 69 -5.24 -2.70 16.34
C ALA A 69 -6.11 -3.94 16.10
N LYS A 70 -7.03 -3.89 15.11
CA LYS A 70 -7.85 -5.05 14.74
C LYS A 70 -7.02 -6.17 14.12
N LEU A 71 -6.13 -5.81 13.18
CA LEU A 71 -5.29 -6.76 12.45
C LEU A 71 -4.34 -7.50 13.39
N ARG A 72 -3.64 -6.79 14.28
CA ARG A 72 -2.67 -7.39 15.21
C ARG A 72 -3.29 -8.33 16.24
N SER A 73 -4.59 -8.20 16.52
CA SER A 73 -5.28 -9.07 17.48
C SER A 73 -5.46 -10.50 16.96
N ASP A 74 -5.31 -10.70 15.66
CA ASP A 74 -5.37 -11.99 14.99
C ASP A 74 -4.00 -12.39 14.42
N LYS A 75 -3.33 -13.35 15.08
CA LYS A 75 -2.03 -13.86 14.64
C LYS A 75 -2.08 -14.45 13.22
N ASN A 76 -3.18 -15.08 12.84
CA ASN A 76 -3.32 -15.64 11.51
C ASN A 76 -3.39 -14.52 10.45
N ALA A 77 -4.03 -13.41 10.79
CA ALA A 77 -4.09 -12.24 9.92
C ALA A 77 -2.70 -11.60 9.72
N VAL A 78 -1.89 -11.50 10.78
CA VAL A 78 -0.50 -11.04 10.66
C VAL A 78 0.33 -11.97 9.76
N LEU A 79 0.20 -13.29 9.92
CA LEU A 79 0.91 -14.25 9.06
C LEU A 79 0.46 -14.17 7.60
N ALA A 80 -0.84 -14.01 7.35
CA ALA A 80 -1.38 -13.83 6.01
C ALA A 80 -0.84 -12.56 5.35
N VAL A 81 -0.76 -11.45 6.09
CA VAL A 81 -0.11 -10.21 5.63
C VAL A 81 1.38 -10.44 5.36
N ALA A 82 2.10 -11.10 6.26
CA ALA A 82 3.52 -11.40 6.07
C ALA A 82 3.75 -12.19 4.77
N GLN A 83 3.00 -13.26 4.55
CA GLN A 83 3.05 -14.06 3.32
C GLN A 83 2.76 -13.22 2.07
N HIS A 84 1.73 -12.38 2.15
CA HIS A 84 1.29 -11.52 1.06
C HIS A 84 2.38 -10.59 0.53
N TYR A 85 3.19 -10.05 1.44
CA TYR A 85 4.30 -9.16 1.15
C TYR A 85 5.64 -9.90 1.02
N GLY A 86 5.60 -11.20 0.77
CA GLY A 86 6.77 -12.00 0.38
C GLY A 86 7.64 -12.47 1.53
N MET A 87 7.17 -12.40 2.78
CA MET A 87 7.85 -13.08 3.89
C MET A 87 7.56 -14.57 3.83
N ALA A 88 8.57 -15.39 4.12
CA ALA A 88 8.41 -16.84 4.11
C ALA A 88 7.62 -17.27 5.37
N THR A 89 6.52 -18.00 5.19
CA THR A 89 5.66 -18.48 6.28
C THR A 89 5.33 -19.97 6.13
N MET A 90 4.71 -20.55 7.16
CA MET A 90 4.19 -21.93 7.13
C MET A 90 2.86 -22.07 6.39
N LEU A 91 2.28 -20.96 5.92
CA LEU A 91 1.02 -20.97 5.19
C LEU A 91 1.21 -21.44 3.75
N VAL A 92 0.24 -22.22 3.28
CA VAL A 92 0.11 -22.59 1.88
C VAL A 92 -1.19 -21.99 1.34
N ASP A 93 -1.07 -21.16 0.30
CA ASP A 93 -2.23 -20.49 -0.29
C ASP A 93 -3.10 -21.45 -1.10
N PHE A 94 -4.39 -21.39 -0.87
CA PHE A 94 -5.44 -21.93 -1.70
C PHE A 94 -6.44 -20.82 -2.02
N SER A 95 -7.33 -21.10 -2.95
CA SER A 95 -8.49 -20.28 -3.26
C SER A 95 -9.74 -21.13 -3.19
N THR A 96 -10.86 -20.54 -2.81
CA THR A 96 -12.17 -21.20 -2.97
C THR A 96 -12.67 -21.15 -4.41
N GLU A 97 -11.99 -20.43 -5.31
CA GLU A 97 -12.39 -20.24 -6.70
C GLU A 97 -11.48 -20.99 -7.70
N PRO A 98 -12.00 -22.00 -8.44
CA PRO A 98 -11.24 -22.73 -9.45
C PRO A 98 -10.58 -21.85 -10.51
N ARG A 99 -11.22 -20.74 -10.89
CA ARG A 99 -10.68 -19.79 -11.88
C ARG A 99 -9.43 -19.09 -11.40
N VAL A 100 -9.37 -18.73 -10.12
CA VAL A 100 -8.17 -18.15 -9.50
C VAL A 100 -7.04 -19.16 -9.50
N ALA A 101 -7.32 -20.42 -9.13
CA ALA A 101 -6.33 -21.49 -9.20
C ALA A 101 -5.84 -21.74 -10.65
N ALA A 102 -6.74 -21.76 -11.63
CA ALA A 102 -6.36 -21.88 -13.04
C ALA A 102 -5.45 -20.72 -13.47
N PHE A 103 -5.80 -19.48 -13.11
CA PHE A 103 -4.94 -18.31 -13.37
C PHE A 103 -3.52 -18.52 -12.82
N PHE A 104 -3.38 -18.93 -11.55
CA PHE A 104 -2.06 -19.17 -10.95
C PHE A 104 -1.29 -20.35 -11.58
N ALA A 105 -1.99 -21.32 -12.14
CA ALA A 105 -1.36 -22.43 -12.85
C ALA A 105 -0.78 -22.02 -14.21
N ALA A 106 -1.20 -20.89 -14.78
CA ALA A 106 -0.72 -20.37 -16.06
C ALA A 106 0.04 -19.03 -15.96
N HIS A 107 -0.03 -18.35 -14.81
CA HIS A 107 0.64 -17.06 -14.63
C HIS A 107 2.15 -17.22 -14.41
N ASN A 108 2.97 -16.52 -15.22
CA ASN A 108 4.43 -16.63 -15.24
C ASN A 108 4.93 -18.09 -15.41
N PRO A 109 4.59 -18.73 -16.54
CA PRO A 109 4.98 -20.12 -16.78
C PRO A 109 6.51 -20.26 -16.86
N PRO A 110 7.06 -21.42 -16.48
CA PRO A 110 8.49 -21.68 -16.59
C PRO A 110 8.98 -21.58 -18.04
N SER A 111 10.26 -21.29 -18.21
CA SER A 111 10.88 -21.28 -19.53
C SER A 111 10.87 -22.70 -20.10
N PRO A 112 10.80 -22.87 -21.44
CA PRO A 112 10.88 -24.20 -22.05
C PRO A 112 12.17 -24.96 -21.67
N GLU A 113 13.24 -24.25 -21.32
CA GLU A 113 14.54 -24.82 -20.93
C GLU A 113 14.51 -25.46 -19.53
N ASP A 114 13.51 -25.13 -18.70
CA ASP A 114 13.38 -25.66 -17.34
C ASP A 114 12.88 -27.11 -17.28
N GLY A 115 12.49 -27.70 -18.42
CA GLY A 115 12.16 -29.12 -18.57
C GLY A 115 10.83 -29.58 -17.94
N ASP A 116 10.01 -28.66 -17.43
CA ASP A 116 8.72 -28.95 -16.79
C ASP A 116 7.58 -28.39 -17.66
N ASP A 117 6.99 -29.27 -18.47
CA ASP A 117 5.94 -28.94 -19.44
C ASP A 117 4.53 -29.15 -18.92
N GLU A 118 4.38 -29.42 -17.62
CA GLU A 118 3.09 -29.70 -17.00
C GLU A 118 2.78 -28.75 -15.84
N SER A 119 1.62 -28.12 -15.94
CA SER A 119 1.01 -27.34 -14.87
C SER A 119 -0.11 -28.15 -14.21
N CYS A 120 -0.51 -27.75 -13.01
CA CYS A 120 -1.61 -28.43 -12.33
C CYS A 120 -2.49 -27.50 -11.51
N ILE A 121 -3.73 -27.95 -11.31
CA ILE A 121 -4.63 -27.46 -10.26
C ILE A 121 -4.71 -28.54 -9.19
N ILE A 122 -4.23 -28.23 -7.99
CA ILE A 122 -4.42 -29.03 -6.80
C ILE A 122 -5.85 -28.81 -6.31
N CYS A 123 -6.57 -29.91 -6.08
CA CYS A 123 -7.92 -29.91 -5.55
C CYS A 123 -7.88 -30.54 -4.15
N LEU A 124 -8.48 -29.85 -3.19
CA LEU A 124 -8.54 -30.28 -1.80
C LEU A 124 -9.99 -30.24 -1.32
N ASN A 125 -10.41 -31.32 -0.69
CA ASN A 125 -11.53 -31.34 0.23
C ASN A 125 -10.97 -31.26 1.66
N TYR A 126 -11.18 -30.14 2.34
CA TYR A 126 -10.60 -29.93 3.67
C TYR A 126 -11.17 -30.90 4.71
N GLU A 127 -12.44 -31.26 4.61
CA GLU A 127 -13.09 -32.21 5.51
C GLU A 127 -12.48 -33.62 5.36
N GLU A 128 -12.25 -34.07 4.12
CA GLU A 128 -11.55 -35.33 3.83
C GLU A 128 -10.11 -35.33 4.39
N LEU A 129 -9.42 -34.20 4.27
CA LEU A 129 -8.09 -34.02 4.86
C LEU A 129 -8.12 -34.23 6.39
N ILE A 130 -9.09 -33.65 7.08
CA ILE A 130 -9.24 -33.83 8.52
C ILE A 130 -9.57 -35.28 8.89
N ASP A 131 -10.45 -35.93 8.14
CA ASP A 131 -10.79 -37.35 8.35
C ASP A 131 -9.56 -38.27 8.21
N VAL A 132 -8.72 -38.03 7.20
CA VAL A 132 -7.46 -38.75 7.01
C VAL A 132 -6.47 -38.44 8.13
N TYR A 133 -6.35 -37.17 8.54
CA TYR A 133 -5.48 -36.77 9.65
C TYR A 133 -5.85 -37.50 10.95
N GLU A 134 -7.13 -37.49 11.34
CA GLU A 134 -7.58 -38.15 12.57
C GLU A 134 -7.33 -39.66 12.55
N SER A 135 -7.46 -40.30 11.38
CA SER A 135 -7.12 -41.70 11.20
C SER A 135 -5.61 -41.97 11.39
N VAL A 136 -4.75 -41.09 10.89
CA VAL A 136 -3.28 -41.24 10.98
C VAL A 136 -2.75 -40.87 12.36
N LYS A 137 -3.37 -39.90 13.04
CA LYS A 137 -3.02 -39.47 14.40
C LYS A 137 -3.05 -40.61 15.42
N ILE A 138 -3.94 -41.61 15.23
CA ILE A 138 -3.99 -42.82 16.06
C ILE A 138 -2.65 -43.56 16.07
N VAL A 139 -2.00 -43.67 14.90
CA VAL A 139 -0.71 -44.36 14.76
C VAL A 139 0.49 -43.41 14.91
N ARG A 140 0.28 -42.10 14.81
CA ARG A 140 1.30 -41.05 14.96
C ARG A 140 0.74 -39.92 15.85
N PRO A 141 0.75 -40.08 17.18
CA PRO A 141 0.07 -39.14 18.08
C PRO A 141 0.73 -37.75 18.17
N ASN A 142 2.01 -37.65 17.83
CA ASN A 142 2.76 -36.38 17.85
C ASN A 142 2.67 -35.60 16.52
N MET A 143 1.81 -36.04 15.59
CA MET A 143 1.64 -35.45 14.27
C MET A 143 0.83 -34.14 14.41
N PRO A 144 1.39 -32.95 14.12
CA PRO A 144 0.67 -31.69 14.28
C PRO A 144 -0.54 -31.57 13.34
N GLU A 145 -1.62 -30.99 13.85
CA GLU A 145 -2.88 -30.89 13.12
C GLU A 145 -2.79 -29.90 11.93
N PRO A 146 -3.26 -30.26 10.73
CA PRO A 146 -3.43 -29.33 9.62
C PRO A 146 -4.54 -28.32 9.95
N ARG A 147 -4.21 -27.02 9.93
CA ARG A 147 -5.17 -25.97 10.31
C ARG A 147 -5.67 -25.19 9.10
N ALA A 148 -6.98 -25.13 8.96
CA ALA A 148 -7.62 -24.19 8.06
C ALA A 148 -7.56 -22.77 8.64
N ILE A 149 -7.04 -21.85 7.84
CA ILE A 149 -7.04 -20.42 8.13
C ILE A 149 -7.86 -19.75 7.03
N ILE A 150 -9.12 -19.47 7.35
CA ILE A 150 -10.05 -18.74 6.49
C ILE A 150 -10.17 -17.35 7.06
N LEU A 151 -9.65 -16.36 6.33
CA LEU A 151 -9.60 -14.98 6.78
C LEU A 151 -10.39 -14.10 5.84
N ASN A 152 -11.17 -13.18 6.41
CA ASN A 152 -11.66 -12.03 5.69
C ASN A 152 -11.09 -10.79 6.36
N ILE A 153 -9.94 -10.33 5.86
CA ILE A 153 -9.28 -9.11 6.31
C ILE A 153 -9.84 -7.98 5.45
N PRO A 154 -10.71 -7.10 6.00
CA PRO A 154 -11.23 -5.98 5.23
C PRO A 154 -10.07 -5.13 4.75
N GLU A 155 -10.23 -4.53 3.57
CA GLU A 155 -9.23 -3.63 2.98
C GLU A 155 -7.94 -4.33 2.54
N LEU A 156 -7.75 -5.64 2.75
CA LEU A 156 -6.62 -6.34 2.16
C LEU A 156 -7.00 -6.92 0.79
N TRP A 157 -7.18 -6.02 -0.16
CA TRP A 157 -7.83 -6.26 -1.44
C TRP A 157 -7.24 -7.41 -2.22
N ARG A 158 -5.91 -7.55 -2.26
CA ARG A 158 -5.28 -8.65 -3.00
C ARG A 158 -5.52 -10.03 -2.37
N ILE A 159 -5.78 -10.14 -1.06
CA ILE A 159 -6.26 -11.43 -0.47
C ILE A 159 -7.72 -11.67 -0.83
N GLN A 160 -8.55 -10.63 -0.75
CA GLN A 160 -9.98 -10.73 -1.06
C GLN A 160 -10.22 -11.11 -2.52
N SER A 161 -9.46 -10.52 -3.45
CA SER A 161 -9.58 -10.76 -4.88
C SER A 161 -9.17 -12.17 -5.31
N GLN A 162 -8.28 -12.80 -4.53
CA GLN A 162 -7.83 -14.16 -4.76
C GLN A 162 -8.73 -15.20 -4.07
N HIS A 163 -9.76 -14.76 -3.34
CA HIS A 163 -10.60 -15.62 -2.51
C HIS A 163 -9.75 -16.53 -1.60
N GLY A 164 -8.69 -15.93 -1.03
CA GLY A 164 -7.61 -16.64 -0.36
C GLY A 164 -8.07 -17.40 0.88
N VAL A 165 -7.71 -18.67 0.95
CA VAL A 165 -7.78 -19.52 2.15
C VAL A 165 -6.44 -20.20 2.34
N PHE A 166 -6.02 -20.41 3.58
CA PHE A 166 -4.67 -20.87 3.87
C PHE A 166 -4.71 -22.19 4.62
N LEU A 167 -3.84 -23.11 4.20
CA LEU A 167 -3.52 -24.30 4.97
C LEU A 167 -2.24 -24.01 5.75
N GLU A 168 -2.33 -23.90 7.08
CA GLU A 168 -1.16 -23.88 7.94
C GLU A 168 -0.72 -25.32 8.20
N TYR A 169 0.52 -25.63 7.82
CA TYR A 169 1.03 -26.99 7.92
C TYR A 169 2.50 -27.02 8.36
N PRO A 170 2.80 -27.48 9.59
CA PRO A 170 4.12 -27.26 10.20
C PRO A 170 5.20 -28.31 9.85
N TYR A 171 5.12 -29.01 8.72
CA TYR A 171 5.99 -30.15 8.42
C TYR A 171 7.14 -29.78 7.48
N ASP A 172 8.33 -30.27 7.83
CA ASP A 172 9.61 -30.00 7.18
C ASP A 172 9.84 -30.80 5.87
N THR A 173 9.16 -31.92 5.70
CA THR A 173 9.41 -32.92 4.65
C THR A 173 8.29 -33.03 3.61
N GLY A 174 7.22 -32.25 3.76
CA GLY A 174 6.10 -32.18 2.81
C GLY A 174 5.01 -33.21 3.06
N PHE A 175 3.76 -32.74 3.07
CA PHE A 175 2.58 -33.54 3.43
C PHE A 175 2.32 -34.73 2.50
N GLU A 176 2.57 -34.51 1.20
CA GLU A 176 2.35 -35.51 0.15
C GLU A 176 3.22 -36.74 0.28
N GLN A 177 4.38 -36.63 0.92
CA GLN A 177 5.34 -37.73 1.02
C GLN A 177 4.96 -38.72 2.12
N HIS A 178 4.08 -38.33 3.06
CA HIS A 178 3.94 -39.05 4.32
C HIS A 178 2.50 -39.40 4.71
N THR A 179 1.48 -38.75 4.16
CA THR A 179 0.15 -38.83 4.77
C THR A 179 -1.03 -38.63 3.82
N PHE A 180 -0.93 -37.73 2.85
CA PHE A 180 -2.10 -37.39 2.01
C PHE A 180 -1.65 -36.98 0.60
N GLY A 181 -2.07 -37.75 -0.40
CA GLY A 181 -1.85 -37.38 -1.80
C GLY A 181 -2.98 -36.48 -2.27
N PHE A 182 -2.70 -35.19 -2.51
CA PHE A 182 -3.72 -34.30 -3.06
C PHE A 182 -4.21 -34.78 -4.42
N ASP A 183 -5.49 -34.51 -4.69
CA ASP A 183 -6.02 -34.62 -6.04
C ASP A 183 -5.41 -33.55 -6.92
N ARG A 184 -5.01 -33.95 -8.13
CA ARG A 184 -4.34 -33.07 -9.10
C ARG A 184 -5.02 -33.20 -10.45
N ILE A 185 -5.36 -32.06 -11.05
CA ILE A 185 -5.72 -31.95 -12.46
C ILE A 185 -4.49 -31.42 -13.20
N VAL A 186 -3.85 -32.28 -13.97
CA VAL A 186 -2.61 -32.01 -14.70
C VAL A 186 -2.91 -31.73 -16.17
N PHE A 187 -2.24 -30.73 -16.75
CA PHE A 187 -2.39 -30.33 -18.14
C PHE A 187 -1.09 -29.72 -18.69
N PRO A 188 -0.91 -29.66 -20.03
CA PRO A 188 0.25 -29.00 -20.63
C PRO A 188 0.35 -27.53 -20.22
N THR A 189 1.56 -27.05 -19.91
CA THR A 189 1.81 -25.67 -19.50
C THR A 189 1.33 -24.68 -20.55
N GLU A 190 0.39 -23.82 -20.15
CA GLU A 190 -0.14 -22.73 -20.97
C GLU A 190 0.84 -21.57 -21.01
N ARG A 191 1.15 -21.07 -22.22
CA ARG A 191 2.13 -20.02 -22.46
C ARG A 191 1.58 -18.86 -23.28
N ASP A 192 0.36 -18.96 -23.82
CA ASP A 192 -0.30 -17.88 -24.53
C ASP A 192 -0.90 -16.86 -23.55
N PRO A 193 -0.40 -15.61 -23.51
CA PRO A 193 -0.96 -14.57 -22.65
C PRO A 193 -2.43 -14.26 -22.93
N ASN A 194 -2.94 -14.54 -24.14
CA ASN A 194 -4.35 -14.34 -24.49
C ASN A 194 -5.26 -15.34 -23.79
N VAL A 195 -4.81 -16.57 -23.56
CA VAL A 195 -5.58 -17.56 -22.79
C VAL A 195 -5.69 -17.10 -21.35
N LEU A 196 -4.59 -16.60 -20.77
CA LEU A 196 -4.59 -16.06 -19.41
C LEU A 196 -5.56 -14.87 -19.25
N SER A 197 -5.55 -13.93 -20.21
CA SER A 197 -6.44 -12.75 -20.15
C SER A 197 -7.92 -13.10 -20.31
N GLN A 198 -8.24 -14.20 -21.00
CA GLN A 198 -9.60 -14.74 -21.11
C GLN A 198 -10.06 -15.43 -19.81
N LEU A 199 -9.14 -16.00 -19.02
CA LEU A 199 -9.48 -16.59 -17.72
C LEU A 199 -9.87 -15.50 -16.72
N MET A 200 -8.98 -14.51 -16.56
CA MET A 200 -9.18 -13.38 -15.67
C MET A 200 -8.21 -12.23 -15.98
N PRO A 201 -8.65 -10.97 -15.89
CA PRO A 201 -7.72 -9.84 -15.95
C PRO A 201 -6.69 -9.88 -14.82
N VAL A 202 -5.41 -9.66 -15.14
CA VAL A 202 -4.32 -9.68 -14.15
C VAL A 202 -4.56 -8.68 -13.01
N HIS A 203 -5.14 -7.52 -13.31
CA HIS A 203 -5.44 -6.49 -12.31
C HIS A 203 -6.58 -6.87 -11.35
N ASP A 204 -7.39 -7.87 -11.68
CA ASP A 204 -8.38 -8.40 -10.73
C ASP A 204 -7.74 -9.42 -9.77
N ILE A 205 -6.61 -10.05 -10.12
CA ILE A 205 -5.84 -10.93 -9.21
C ILE A 205 -4.78 -10.16 -8.42
N TYR A 206 -4.16 -9.17 -9.06
CA TYR A 206 -3.18 -8.26 -8.49
C TYR A 206 -3.68 -6.82 -8.66
N PRO A 207 -4.61 -6.36 -7.80
CA PRO A 207 -5.06 -4.98 -7.78
C PRO A 207 -3.86 -4.02 -7.77
N THR A 208 -3.82 -3.14 -8.78
CA THR A 208 -2.85 -2.05 -8.83
C THR A 208 -3.28 -0.93 -7.89
N GLN A 209 -4.58 -0.69 -7.79
CA GLN A 209 -5.16 0.23 -6.82
C GLN A 209 -5.11 -0.39 -5.41
N LYS A 210 -4.98 0.46 -4.38
CA LYS A 210 -4.78 0.03 -2.99
C LYS A 210 -5.85 0.59 -2.06
N SER A 211 -6.16 -0.16 -1.01
CA SER A 211 -6.94 0.35 0.12
C SER A 211 -6.11 1.25 1.06
N ASP A 212 -6.75 1.89 2.05
CA ASP A 212 -6.02 2.59 3.13
C ASP A 212 -5.10 1.65 3.92
N LEU A 213 -5.56 0.42 4.19
CA LEU A 213 -4.75 -0.57 4.90
C LEU A 213 -3.50 -0.94 4.11
N GLU A 214 -3.61 -1.18 2.80
CA GLU A 214 -2.45 -1.53 1.97
C GLU A 214 -1.48 -0.35 1.82
N ILE A 215 -1.99 0.88 1.74
CA ILE A 215 -1.15 2.10 1.79
C ILE A 215 -0.44 2.22 3.14
N LEU A 216 -1.13 1.90 4.24
CA LEU A 216 -0.55 1.91 5.59
C LEU A 216 0.55 0.83 5.72
N LEU A 217 0.36 -0.35 5.14
CA LEU A 217 1.35 -1.43 5.15
C LEU A 217 2.61 -1.10 4.34
N ASP A 218 2.54 -0.24 3.32
CA ASP A 218 3.73 0.26 2.62
C ASP A 218 4.74 0.96 3.56
N GLN A 219 4.27 1.50 4.69
CA GLN A 219 5.11 2.18 5.68
C GLN A 219 6.14 1.25 6.30
N PHE A 220 5.73 0.03 6.65
CA PHE A 220 6.63 -0.98 7.19
C PHE A 220 7.80 -1.26 6.24
N PHE A 221 7.53 -1.42 4.94
CA PHE A 221 8.59 -1.71 3.96
C PHE A 221 9.53 -0.53 3.73
N MET A 222 9.05 0.70 3.92
CA MET A 222 9.95 1.85 3.94
C MET A 222 10.87 1.81 5.16
N LEU A 223 10.35 1.48 6.35
CA LEU A 223 11.15 1.35 7.56
C LEU A 223 12.22 0.26 7.44
N GLU A 224 11.90 -0.86 6.80
CA GLU A 224 12.89 -1.90 6.50
C GLU A 224 14.04 -1.37 5.63
N LYS A 225 13.71 -0.67 4.53
CA LYS A 225 14.72 -0.05 3.65
C LYS A 225 15.53 1.02 4.38
N MET A 226 14.91 1.80 5.27
CA MET A 226 15.61 2.78 6.09
C MET A 226 16.58 2.10 7.04
N ALA A 227 16.18 1.02 7.72
CA ALA A 227 17.04 0.25 8.61
C ALA A 227 18.23 -0.38 7.86
N GLU A 228 18.03 -0.86 6.63
CA GLU A 228 19.11 -1.29 5.73
C GLU A 228 20.08 -0.15 5.40
N GLY A 229 19.55 1.01 5.00
CA GLY A 229 20.35 2.19 4.69
C GLY A 229 21.15 2.70 5.89
N THR A 230 20.55 2.75 7.08
CA THR A 230 21.22 3.13 8.33
C THR A 230 22.34 2.16 8.68
N ARG A 231 22.14 0.84 8.50
CA ARG A 231 23.21 -0.15 8.70
C ARG A 231 24.38 0.11 7.75
N ALA A 232 24.10 0.31 6.47
CA ALA A 232 25.14 0.61 5.47
C ALA A 232 25.90 1.90 5.79
N ILE A 233 25.21 2.98 6.19
CA ILE A 233 25.84 4.24 6.60
C ILE A 233 26.72 4.04 7.84
N ASN A 234 26.25 3.28 8.83
CA ASN A 234 27.01 3.00 10.04
C ASN A 234 28.28 2.18 9.76
N GLU A 235 28.23 1.26 8.80
CA GLU A 235 29.42 0.52 8.34
C GLU A 235 30.43 1.43 7.62
N ILE A 236 29.95 2.33 6.77
CA ILE A 236 30.78 3.36 6.12
C ILE A 236 31.41 4.28 7.19
N ALA A 237 30.62 4.75 8.15
CA ALA A 237 31.10 5.61 9.22
C ALA A 237 32.19 4.93 10.06
N ARG A 238 31.99 3.65 10.43
CA ARG A 238 32.99 2.85 11.14
C ARG A 238 34.27 2.64 10.33
N SER A 239 34.15 2.32 9.04
CA SER A 239 35.31 2.11 8.17
C SER A 239 36.12 3.38 7.90
N HIS A 240 35.49 4.56 8.01
CA HIS A 240 36.12 5.86 7.75
C HIS A 240 36.36 6.69 9.02
N ASN A 241 36.16 6.11 10.22
CA ASN A 241 36.27 6.80 11.51
C ASN A 241 35.45 8.11 11.60
N LEU A 242 34.26 8.13 10.99
CA LEU A 242 33.35 9.27 11.09
C LEU A 242 32.60 9.23 12.44
N ALA A 243 32.56 10.37 13.12
CA ALA A 243 31.72 10.55 14.30
C ALA A 243 30.24 10.63 13.89
N THR A 244 29.39 9.88 14.59
CA THR A 244 27.94 9.96 14.46
C THR A 244 27.37 10.64 15.69
N TYR A 245 26.53 11.65 15.48
CA TYR A 245 25.83 12.37 16.54
C TYR A 245 24.34 12.06 16.39
N HIS A 246 23.75 11.53 17.46
CA HIS A 246 22.31 11.36 17.56
C HIS A 246 21.75 12.54 18.36
N GLN A 247 20.85 13.28 17.74
CA GLN A 247 20.08 14.30 18.43
C GLN A 247 18.72 13.69 18.76
N ASP A 248 18.39 13.65 20.06
CA ASP A 248 17.08 13.20 20.49
C ASP A 248 16.00 14.15 19.95
N PRO A 249 14.82 13.63 19.55
CA PRO A 249 13.72 14.46 19.12
C PRO A 249 13.31 15.39 20.25
N VAL A 250 13.10 16.66 19.90
CA VAL A 250 12.62 17.67 20.84
C VAL A 250 11.26 17.23 21.41
N PRO A 251 11.10 17.19 22.76
CA PRO A 251 9.83 16.83 23.37
C PRO A 251 8.67 17.65 22.81
N ASP A 252 7.53 16.99 22.56
CA ASP A 252 6.32 17.60 21.99
C ASP A 252 6.46 18.23 20.59
N GLY A 253 7.65 18.19 19.99
CA GLY A 253 7.98 18.79 18.71
C GLY A 253 8.04 20.32 18.72
N ILE A 254 8.41 20.92 19.87
CA ILE A 254 8.56 22.37 20.04
C ILE A 254 9.84 22.72 20.80
N GLU A 255 10.58 23.72 20.33
CA GLU A 255 11.78 24.21 21.00
C GLU A 255 11.43 25.03 22.25
N ALA A 256 11.64 24.45 23.43
CA ALA A 256 11.22 25.03 24.70
C ALA A 256 11.84 26.40 25.01
N GLU A 257 12.97 26.76 24.40
CA GLU A 257 13.55 28.10 24.54
C GLU A 257 12.81 29.17 23.73
N CYS A 258 12.07 28.78 22.69
CA CYS A 258 11.30 29.68 21.84
C CYS A 258 9.94 30.05 22.43
N PHE A 259 9.33 29.10 23.15
CA PHE A 259 8.01 29.22 23.76
C PHE A 259 8.20 29.24 25.27
N GLY A 260 7.73 30.30 25.95
CA GLY A 260 7.94 30.44 27.41
C GLY A 260 7.43 29.24 28.24
N PRO A 261 7.43 29.29 29.57
CA PRO A 261 7.15 28.11 30.42
C PRO A 261 5.78 27.45 30.20
N ILE A 262 4.83 28.15 29.55
CA ILE A 262 3.50 27.64 29.18
C ILE A 262 3.57 26.72 27.94
N GLY A 263 4.62 26.83 27.13
CA GLY A 263 4.78 26.13 25.87
C GLY A 263 3.80 26.59 24.79
N LEU A 264 3.63 25.75 23.77
CA LEU A 264 2.66 25.94 22.69
C LEU A 264 1.60 24.82 22.78
N PRO A 265 0.36 25.07 23.24
CA PRO A 265 -0.63 24.01 23.43
C PRO A 265 -1.12 23.43 22.08
N ILE A 266 -1.71 22.23 22.11
CA ILE A 266 -2.42 21.68 20.95
C ILE A 266 -3.58 22.61 20.58
N HIS A 267 -3.73 22.91 19.29
CA HIS A 267 -4.81 23.75 18.79
C HIS A 267 -6.13 22.95 18.74
N GLU A 268 -7.26 23.58 19.09
CA GLU A 268 -8.58 22.93 19.20
C GLU A 268 -9.08 22.25 17.91
N SER A 269 -8.56 22.67 16.75
CA SER A 269 -8.88 22.02 15.47
C SER A 269 -8.36 20.59 15.36
N TRP A 270 -7.43 20.20 16.23
CA TRP A 270 -6.85 18.85 16.29
C TRP A 270 -7.48 17.99 17.40
N ASP A 271 -8.56 18.44 18.00
CA ASP A 271 -9.27 17.66 19.02
C ASP A 271 -9.72 16.30 18.46
N SER A 272 -9.47 15.23 19.22
CA SER A 272 -9.77 13.86 18.80
C SER A 272 -11.24 13.65 18.44
N SER A 273 -12.18 14.37 19.09
CA SER A 273 -13.61 14.27 18.78
C SER A 273 -13.91 14.78 17.37
N ARG A 274 -13.24 15.85 16.92
CA ARG A 274 -13.35 16.41 15.56
C ARG A 274 -12.67 15.53 14.51
N LEU A 275 -11.69 14.73 14.93
CA LEU A 275 -10.91 13.87 14.04
C LEU A 275 -11.42 12.41 13.99
N THR A 276 -12.58 12.11 14.59
CA THR A 276 -13.11 10.74 14.69
C THR A 276 -13.21 10.05 13.33
N GLU A 277 -13.71 10.73 12.30
CA GLU A 277 -13.82 10.20 10.93
C GLU A 277 -12.47 9.94 10.25
N TRP A 278 -11.41 10.64 10.68
CA TRP A 278 -10.04 10.42 10.20
C TRP A 278 -9.34 9.26 10.89
N LEU A 279 -9.77 8.91 12.10
CA LEU A 279 -9.16 7.86 12.91
C LEU A 279 -9.88 6.52 12.76
N THR A 280 -11.15 6.55 12.35
CA THR A 280 -12.01 5.36 12.24
C THR A 280 -12.69 5.32 10.87
N PRO A 281 -11.96 5.01 9.77
CA PRO A 281 -12.56 4.97 8.45
C PRO A 281 -13.62 3.86 8.37
N ALA A 282 -14.64 4.09 7.54
CA ALA A 282 -15.66 3.08 7.25
C ALA A 282 -15.04 1.87 6.55
N ARG A 283 -15.48 0.65 6.88
CA ARG A 283 -15.00 -0.59 6.27
C ARG A 283 -15.19 -0.56 4.75
N GLU A 284 -14.17 -1.02 4.02
CA GLU A 284 -14.22 -1.17 2.56
C GLU A 284 -13.94 -2.62 2.16
N GLU A 285 -14.64 -3.08 1.13
CA GLU A 285 -14.48 -4.40 0.53
C GLU A 285 -13.92 -4.24 -0.88
N TRP A 286 -13.14 -5.21 -1.32
CA TRP A 286 -12.62 -5.24 -2.67
C TRP A 286 -13.75 -5.28 -3.72
N GLN A 287 -13.53 -4.55 -4.81
CA GLN A 287 -14.34 -4.59 -6.03
C GLN A 287 -13.42 -4.83 -7.22
N PRO A 288 -13.79 -5.70 -8.18
CA PRO A 288 -12.99 -5.93 -9.38
C PRO A 288 -12.72 -4.63 -10.13
N ILE A 289 -11.46 -4.36 -10.45
CA ILE A 289 -11.08 -3.19 -11.24
C ILE A 289 -11.72 -3.28 -12.63
N SER A 290 -11.88 -4.48 -13.19
CA SER A 290 -12.62 -4.67 -14.44
C SER A 290 -14.05 -4.10 -14.41
N SER A 291 -14.70 -4.08 -13.24
CA SER A 291 -16.04 -3.51 -13.03
C SER A 291 -16.05 -2.01 -12.67
N ALA A 292 -14.87 -1.41 -12.45
CA ALA A 292 -14.75 -0.01 -12.06
C ALA A 292 -15.25 0.93 -13.18
N PRO A 293 -15.94 2.02 -12.81
CA PRO A 293 -16.39 3.04 -13.75
C PRO A 293 -15.21 3.77 -14.39
N SER A 294 -15.36 4.10 -15.67
CA SER A 294 -14.41 4.94 -16.39
C SER A 294 -14.78 6.42 -16.27
N VAL A 295 -13.78 7.25 -16.02
CA VAL A 295 -13.91 8.70 -15.90
C VAL A 295 -12.98 9.34 -16.92
N GLU A 296 -13.57 10.07 -17.87
CA GLU A 296 -12.86 10.73 -18.96
C GLU A 296 -12.66 12.21 -18.62
N ILE A 297 -11.44 12.71 -18.87
CA ILE A 297 -11.06 14.10 -18.64
C ILE A 297 -10.40 14.63 -19.90
N LEU A 298 -10.85 15.80 -20.35
CA LEU A 298 -10.23 16.52 -21.46
C LEU A 298 -9.17 17.47 -20.92
N TYR A 299 -7.94 17.34 -21.42
CA TYR A 299 -6.86 18.27 -21.13
C TYR A 299 -7.09 19.59 -21.89
N PRO A 300 -7.26 20.73 -21.19
CA PRO A 300 -7.59 22.00 -21.81
C PRO A 300 -6.33 22.75 -22.26
N ASP A 301 -6.52 23.73 -23.13
CA ASP A 301 -5.52 24.76 -23.42
C ASP A 301 -5.51 25.85 -22.34
N GLY A 302 -4.45 26.65 -22.28
CA GLY A 302 -4.33 27.81 -21.37
C GLY A 302 -3.10 27.80 -20.48
N SER A 303 -3.07 28.71 -19.52
CA SER A 303 -2.03 28.75 -18.48
C SER A 303 -2.16 27.57 -17.51
N HIS A 304 -1.08 27.27 -16.77
CA HIS A 304 -1.06 26.17 -15.80
C HIS A 304 -2.22 26.25 -14.77
N LEU A 305 -2.49 27.45 -14.25
CA LEU A 305 -3.58 27.67 -13.28
C LEU A 305 -4.97 27.49 -13.90
N GLU A 306 -5.17 28.02 -15.12
CA GLU A 306 -6.44 27.83 -15.85
C GLU A 306 -6.68 26.36 -16.15
N LYS A 307 -5.63 25.61 -16.53
CA LYS A 307 -5.74 24.17 -16.79
C LYS A 307 -6.15 23.39 -15.55
N ILE A 308 -5.50 23.64 -14.41
CA ILE A 308 -5.87 23.03 -13.12
C ILE A 308 -7.34 23.34 -12.79
N GLN A 309 -7.77 24.59 -12.94
CA GLN A 309 -9.15 24.98 -12.66
C GLN A 309 -10.15 24.26 -13.59
N ASN A 310 -9.90 24.23 -14.90
CA ASN A 310 -10.78 23.57 -15.87
C ASN A 310 -10.88 22.05 -15.64
N ILE A 311 -9.76 21.39 -15.31
CA ILE A 311 -9.75 19.96 -15.00
C ILE A 311 -10.50 19.69 -13.68
N ARG A 312 -10.28 20.52 -12.66
CA ARG A 312 -11.01 20.43 -11.39
C ARG A 312 -12.51 20.51 -11.63
N ASP A 313 -12.97 21.50 -12.38
CA ASP A 313 -14.40 21.72 -12.62
C ASP A 313 -15.04 20.52 -13.37
N GLN A 314 -14.33 19.91 -14.34
CA GLN A 314 -14.74 18.66 -14.98
C GLN A 314 -14.90 17.51 -13.97
N ILE A 315 -13.90 17.30 -13.11
CA ILE A 315 -13.90 16.22 -12.11
C ILE A 315 -15.02 16.42 -11.08
N VAL A 316 -15.23 17.65 -10.59
CA VAL A 316 -16.31 18.00 -9.67
C VAL A 316 -17.67 17.64 -10.29
N GLU A 317 -17.92 18.04 -11.53
CA GLU A 317 -19.15 17.74 -12.24
C GLU A 317 -19.39 16.22 -12.36
N LEU A 318 -18.33 15.46 -12.67
CA LEU A 318 -18.39 13.99 -12.81
C LEU A 318 -18.69 13.30 -11.48
N ILE A 319 -18.05 13.72 -10.39
CA ILE A 319 -18.28 13.17 -9.04
C ILE A 319 -19.70 13.49 -8.56
N ILE A 320 -20.20 14.71 -8.80
CA ILE A 320 -21.57 15.09 -8.44
C ILE A 320 -22.59 14.26 -9.21
N LYS A 321 -22.38 14.03 -10.51
CA LYS A 321 -23.25 13.19 -11.34
C LYS A 321 -23.21 11.71 -10.96
N THR A 322 -22.10 11.25 -10.38
CA THR A 322 -21.91 9.84 -9.99
C THR A 322 -21.42 9.73 -8.54
N PRO A 323 -22.29 9.97 -7.53
CA PRO A 323 -21.88 9.98 -6.12
C PRO A 323 -21.26 8.67 -5.63
N LYS A 324 -21.57 7.56 -6.32
CA LYS A 324 -21.01 6.24 -6.00
C LYS A 324 -19.52 6.11 -6.33
N LEU A 325 -18.92 7.00 -7.11
CA LEU A 325 -17.50 6.93 -7.47
C LEU A 325 -16.60 6.78 -6.24
N ARG A 326 -16.89 7.50 -5.14
CA ARG A 326 -16.09 7.45 -3.91
C ARG A 326 -16.07 6.09 -3.19
N HIS A 327 -16.94 5.15 -3.56
CA HIS A 327 -17.06 3.85 -2.89
C HIS A 327 -16.14 2.77 -3.47
N GLY A 328 -15.26 3.11 -4.40
CA GLY A 328 -14.42 2.11 -5.04
C GLY A 328 -13.36 2.68 -5.99
N PRO A 329 -12.70 1.78 -6.73
CA PRO A 329 -11.72 2.13 -7.74
C PRO A 329 -12.35 2.87 -8.93
N VAL A 330 -11.51 3.64 -9.65
CA VAL A 330 -11.91 4.38 -10.86
C VAL A 330 -10.88 4.15 -11.96
N LYS A 331 -11.33 4.01 -13.21
CA LYS A 331 -10.46 3.99 -14.40
C LYS A 331 -10.38 5.39 -15.01
N TRP A 332 -9.24 6.04 -14.85
CA TRP A 332 -9.02 7.38 -15.41
C TRP A 332 -8.60 7.30 -16.87
N ILE A 333 -9.20 8.14 -17.71
CA ILE A 333 -8.86 8.28 -19.13
C ILE A 333 -8.60 9.76 -19.40
N LEU A 334 -7.40 10.07 -19.91
CA LEU A 334 -6.99 11.43 -20.24
C LEU A 334 -6.94 11.61 -21.76
N HIS A 335 -7.63 12.64 -22.25
CA HIS A 335 -7.65 13.01 -23.67
C HIS A 335 -6.89 14.31 -23.90
N GLY A 336 -6.21 14.41 -25.05
CA GLY A 336 -5.56 15.66 -25.49
C GLY A 336 -4.25 16.01 -24.77
N ILE A 337 -3.66 15.07 -24.02
CA ILE A 337 -2.37 15.31 -23.35
C ILE A 337 -1.18 15.15 -24.33
N PRO A 338 -0.05 15.84 -24.09
CA PRO A 338 1.09 15.86 -25.01
C PRO A 338 2.05 14.66 -24.90
N SER A 339 1.84 13.75 -23.94
CA SER A 339 2.73 12.64 -23.63
C SER A 339 1.97 11.35 -23.37
N ASP A 340 2.69 10.25 -23.14
CA ASP A 340 2.11 9.01 -22.61
C ASP A 340 1.43 9.27 -21.26
N SER A 341 0.16 8.88 -21.12
CA SER A 341 -0.65 9.08 -19.92
C SER A 341 -0.35 8.11 -18.78
N HIS A 342 0.37 7.01 -19.02
CA HIS A 342 0.43 5.89 -18.07
C HIS A 342 0.91 6.30 -16.67
N GLN A 343 1.96 7.11 -16.56
CA GLN A 343 2.47 7.53 -15.24
C GLN A 343 1.54 8.54 -14.55
N ILE A 344 0.91 9.43 -15.32
CA ILE A 344 -0.05 10.40 -14.81
C ILE A 344 -1.32 9.70 -14.29
N ILE A 345 -1.89 8.79 -15.09
CA ILE A 345 -3.04 7.96 -14.69
C ILE A 345 -2.70 7.19 -13.42
N ARG A 346 -1.51 6.59 -13.35
CA ARG A 346 -1.09 5.88 -12.13
C ARG A 346 -1.03 6.80 -10.90
N ALA A 347 -0.53 8.01 -11.06
CA ALA A 347 -0.48 8.99 -9.97
C ALA A 347 -1.90 9.47 -9.56
N MET A 348 -2.85 9.54 -10.51
CA MET A 348 -4.26 9.84 -10.22
C MET A 348 -4.93 8.72 -9.44
N GLU A 349 -4.69 7.45 -9.82
CA GLU A 349 -5.16 6.28 -9.07
C GLU A 349 -4.65 6.31 -7.62
N LEU A 350 -3.34 6.50 -7.44
CA LEU A 350 -2.73 6.57 -6.10
C LEU A 350 -3.32 7.70 -5.25
N LEU A 351 -3.57 8.87 -5.83
CA LEU A 351 -4.18 9.99 -5.12
C LEU A 351 -5.65 9.70 -4.78
N TRP A 352 -6.41 9.13 -5.71
CA TRP A 352 -7.80 8.75 -5.48
C TRP A 352 -7.94 7.70 -4.38
N ASP A 353 -7.13 6.65 -4.46
CA ASP A 353 -7.03 5.57 -3.47
C ASP A 353 -6.65 6.13 -2.09
N GLY A 354 -5.75 7.10 -2.07
CA GLY A 354 -5.33 7.76 -0.85
C GLY A 354 -6.40 8.66 -0.22
N LEU A 355 -7.21 9.37 -1.01
CA LEU A 355 -8.05 10.47 -0.51
C LEU A 355 -9.56 10.17 -0.43
N ARG A 356 -10.12 9.33 -1.31
CA ARG A 356 -11.58 9.25 -1.55
C ARG A 356 -12.42 8.89 -0.32
N ARG A 357 -11.82 8.19 0.65
CA ARG A 357 -12.47 7.68 1.87
C ARG A 357 -12.35 8.62 3.07
N TRP A 358 -11.41 9.55 3.03
CA TRP A 358 -11.22 10.53 4.08
C TRP A 358 -12.18 11.70 3.89
N PRO A 359 -12.49 12.46 4.96
CA PRO A 359 -13.45 13.57 4.91
C PRO A 359 -12.82 14.84 4.29
N TYR A 360 -12.12 14.66 3.16
CA TYR A 360 -11.85 15.71 2.20
C TYR A 360 -13.13 16.03 1.42
N ASN A 361 -13.34 17.30 1.11
CA ASN A 361 -14.46 17.69 0.26
C ASN A 361 -14.17 17.37 -1.21
N ILE A 362 -15.21 17.39 -2.06
CA ILE A 362 -15.09 17.01 -3.48
C ILE A 362 -14.18 17.98 -4.23
N ASN A 363 -14.24 19.28 -3.92
CA ASN A 363 -13.40 20.29 -4.57
C ASN A 363 -11.92 20.08 -4.25
N GLU A 364 -11.59 19.75 -3.00
CA GLU A 364 -10.21 19.45 -2.57
C GLU A 364 -9.65 18.24 -3.33
N ILE A 365 -10.40 17.14 -3.41
CA ILE A 365 -9.96 15.94 -4.16
C ILE A 365 -9.82 16.25 -5.65
N ALA A 366 -10.80 16.94 -6.23
CA ALA A 366 -10.77 17.30 -7.65
C ALA A 366 -9.60 18.22 -7.99
N GLU A 367 -9.28 19.18 -7.13
CA GLU A 367 -8.14 20.06 -7.30
C GLU A 367 -6.82 19.31 -7.14
N GLY A 368 -6.72 18.38 -6.18
CA GLY A 368 -5.57 17.49 -6.06
C GLY A 368 -5.35 16.65 -7.32
N LEU A 369 -6.40 16.06 -7.88
CA LEU A 369 -6.33 15.29 -9.14
C LEU A 369 -5.97 16.17 -10.33
N ALA A 370 -6.51 17.39 -10.41
CA ALA A 370 -6.14 18.35 -11.44
C ALA A 370 -4.66 18.75 -11.35
N THR A 371 -4.16 18.94 -10.13
CA THR A 371 -2.73 19.16 -9.85
C THR A 371 -1.88 17.98 -10.31
N ILE A 372 -2.31 16.72 -10.10
CA ILE A 372 -1.61 15.53 -10.63
C ILE A 372 -1.45 15.63 -12.14
N VAL A 373 -2.53 15.96 -12.86
CA VAL A 373 -2.51 16.00 -14.32
C VAL A 373 -1.50 17.05 -14.80
N GLU A 374 -1.61 18.28 -14.32
CA GLU A 374 -0.74 19.36 -14.80
C GLU A 374 0.72 19.19 -14.35
N TYR A 375 0.95 18.90 -13.07
CA TYR A 375 2.29 18.70 -12.55
C TYR A 375 2.94 17.42 -13.12
N GLY A 376 2.15 16.37 -13.30
CA GLY A 376 2.57 15.11 -13.92
C GLY A 376 3.05 15.32 -15.37
N ILE A 377 2.31 16.08 -16.18
CA ILE A 377 2.74 16.43 -17.55
C ILE A 377 4.07 17.19 -17.53
N LEU A 378 4.24 18.15 -16.62
CA LEU A 378 5.50 18.89 -16.48
C LEU A 378 6.67 17.98 -16.10
N VAL A 379 6.44 17.03 -15.19
CA VAL A 379 7.46 16.05 -14.77
C VAL A 379 7.75 15.03 -15.88
N ASP A 380 6.78 14.61 -16.67
CA ASP A 380 7.01 13.68 -17.79
C ASP A 380 7.79 14.35 -18.93
N GLN A 381 7.61 15.66 -19.14
CA GLN A 381 8.46 16.45 -20.05
C GLN A 381 9.89 16.63 -19.54
N LYS A 382 10.12 16.51 -18.22
CA LYS A 382 11.43 16.60 -17.59
C LYS A 382 11.61 15.51 -16.52
N PRO A 383 11.79 14.22 -16.92
CA PRO A 383 11.80 13.10 -15.98
C PRO A 383 12.87 13.20 -14.88
N ALA A 384 13.91 14.02 -15.11
CA ALA A 384 14.93 14.35 -14.13
C ALA A 384 14.40 14.93 -12.81
N ALA A 385 13.22 15.54 -12.81
CA ALA A 385 12.56 16.02 -11.61
C ALA A 385 12.36 14.94 -10.53
N ARG A 386 12.24 13.66 -10.91
CA ARG A 386 12.04 12.55 -9.95
C ARG A 386 13.25 12.30 -9.05
N TYR A 387 14.43 12.75 -9.45
CA TYR A 387 15.68 12.54 -8.71
C TYR A 387 16.51 13.81 -8.51
N GLN A 388 16.11 14.95 -9.10
CA GLN A 388 16.75 16.25 -8.91
C GLN A 388 15.76 17.24 -8.26
N PRO A 389 15.87 17.49 -6.94
CA PRO A 389 14.94 18.36 -6.21
C PRO A 389 14.83 19.77 -6.79
N GLN A 390 15.91 20.30 -7.37
CA GLN A 390 15.90 21.63 -7.99
C GLN A 390 14.95 21.70 -9.19
N ILE A 391 14.97 20.67 -10.06
CA ILE A 391 14.08 20.60 -11.22
C ILE A 391 12.63 20.39 -10.76
N ALA A 392 12.40 19.53 -9.77
CA ALA A 392 11.06 19.33 -9.21
C ALA A 392 10.48 20.63 -8.63
N GLN A 393 11.28 21.37 -7.87
CA GLN A 393 10.91 22.69 -7.37
C GLN A 393 10.57 23.66 -8.51
N GLU A 394 11.44 23.81 -9.52
CA GLU A 394 11.18 24.70 -10.66
C GLU A 394 9.85 24.38 -11.36
N LEU A 395 9.51 23.11 -11.51
CA LEU A 395 8.26 22.67 -12.12
C LEU A 395 7.06 22.94 -11.22
N ALA A 396 7.17 22.66 -9.92
CA ALA A 396 6.11 22.91 -8.95
C ALA A 396 5.82 24.41 -8.78
N GLU A 397 6.83 25.28 -8.94
CA GLU A 397 6.65 26.74 -8.90
C GLU A 397 5.74 27.26 -10.02
N LYS A 398 5.68 26.55 -11.16
CA LYS A 398 4.74 26.87 -12.24
C LYS A 398 3.28 26.62 -11.87
N CYS A 399 3.03 25.64 -11.00
CA CYS A 399 1.69 25.28 -10.55
C CYS A 399 1.25 26.10 -9.34
N PHE A 400 2.17 26.41 -8.41
CA PHE A 400 1.81 26.94 -7.09
C PHE A 400 2.38 28.34 -6.78
N GLY A 401 3.23 28.88 -7.66
CA GLY A 401 4.01 30.08 -7.37
C GLY A 401 5.11 29.82 -6.33
N LYS A 402 5.33 30.77 -5.41
CA LYS A 402 6.39 30.65 -4.40
C LYS A 402 6.14 29.47 -3.46
N LEU A 403 7.03 28.47 -3.51
CA LEU A 403 6.86 27.22 -2.77
C LEU A 403 7.92 26.97 -1.69
N ILE A 404 7.62 25.96 -0.87
CA ILE A 404 8.52 25.32 0.08
C ILE A 404 8.36 23.80 -0.05
N GLU A 405 9.46 23.06 -0.03
CA GLU A 405 9.44 21.62 0.20
C GLU A 405 9.28 21.37 1.69
N ILE A 406 8.34 20.50 2.06
CA ILE A 406 8.12 20.08 3.43
C ILE A 406 8.26 18.56 3.54
N GLU A 407 8.72 18.12 4.70
CA GLU A 407 8.68 16.73 5.11
C GLU A 407 7.54 16.54 6.11
N VAL A 408 6.77 15.48 5.95
CA VAL A 408 5.67 15.08 6.83
C VAL A 408 5.99 13.70 7.36
N GLY A 409 6.12 13.58 8.67
CA GLY A 409 6.32 12.32 9.37
C GLY A 409 5.13 11.93 10.23
N ILE A 410 5.05 10.64 10.52
CA ILE A 410 4.05 10.05 11.42
C ILE A 410 4.73 9.31 12.58
N GLU A 411 3.93 8.70 13.45
CA GLU A 411 4.37 8.11 14.72
C GLU A 411 5.45 7.02 14.59
N ASP A 412 5.43 6.22 13.53
CA ASP A 412 6.42 5.15 13.30
C ASP A 412 7.74 5.62 12.67
N SER A 413 7.96 6.93 12.62
CA SER A 413 9.09 7.57 11.93
C SER A 413 9.08 7.43 10.41
N SER A 414 8.03 6.85 9.81
CA SER A 414 7.86 6.91 8.37
C SER A 414 7.54 8.35 7.96
N TYR A 415 8.07 8.77 6.81
CA TYR A 415 7.92 10.14 6.30
C TYR A 415 7.72 10.20 4.79
N THR A 416 7.17 11.33 4.35
CA THR A 416 7.08 11.68 2.94
C THR A 416 7.40 13.16 2.72
N ARG A 417 7.70 13.52 1.48
CA ARG A 417 8.10 14.88 1.07
C ARG A 417 7.25 15.33 -0.10
N GLY A 418 6.96 16.62 -0.11
CA GLY A 418 6.14 17.24 -1.14
C GLY A 418 6.31 18.76 -1.14
N TYR A 419 5.77 19.38 -2.17
CA TYR A 419 5.85 20.82 -2.37
C TYR A 419 4.52 21.48 -2.07
N VAL A 420 4.57 22.63 -1.39
CA VAL A 420 3.39 23.43 -1.08
C VAL A 420 3.70 24.93 -1.24
N SER A 421 2.67 25.73 -1.49
CA SER A 421 2.77 27.19 -1.49
C SER A 421 3.19 27.71 -0.11
N LYS A 422 4.21 28.57 -0.08
CA LYS A 422 4.66 29.24 1.15
C LYS A 422 3.55 30.08 1.78
N GLU A 423 2.73 30.70 0.94
CA GLU A 423 1.68 31.60 1.38
C GLU A 423 0.52 30.82 2.01
N LEU A 424 0.05 29.76 1.34
CA LEU A 424 -1.04 28.95 1.89
C LEU A 424 -0.62 28.19 3.15
N LEU A 425 0.62 27.69 3.19
CA LEU A 425 1.13 27.06 4.41
C LEU A 425 1.25 28.08 5.56
N ARG A 426 1.62 29.33 5.26
CA ARG A 426 1.65 30.41 6.25
C ARG A 426 0.24 30.73 6.77
N GLN A 427 -0.76 30.74 5.90
CA GLN A 427 -2.16 30.94 6.28
C GLN A 427 -2.71 29.80 7.15
N ALA A 428 -2.09 28.61 7.10
CA ALA A 428 -2.41 27.53 8.00
C ALA A 428 -1.82 27.69 9.40
N VAL A 429 -0.90 28.63 9.64
CA VAL A 429 -0.38 28.90 10.99
C VAL A 429 -1.50 29.51 11.85
N ARG A 430 -1.67 28.99 13.06
CA ARG A 430 -2.67 29.52 14.01
C ARG A 430 -2.42 31.00 14.32
N ASP A 431 -3.49 31.78 14.37
CA ASP A 431 -3.42 33.25 14.49
C ASP A 431 -2.72 33.73 15.78
N ASP A 432 -2.83 32.95 16.84
CA ASP A 432 -2.25 33.20 18.16
C ASP A 432 -0.81 32.64 18.32
N PHE A 433 -0.20 32.04 17.30
CA PHE A 433 1.14 31.43 17.38
C PHE A 433 2.19 32.40 17.94
N PHE A 434 2.24 33.63 17.43
CA PHE A 434 3.23 34.63 17.83
C PHE A 434 3.02 35.14 19.27
N SER A 435 1.85 34.91 19.87
CA SER A 435 1.58 35.27 21.26
C SER A 435 2.29 34.35 22.25
N PHE A 436 2.59 33.10 21.86
CA PHE A 436 3.31 32.11 22.67
C PHE A 436 4.84 32.27 22.61
N LEU A 437 5.35 32.96 21.58
CA LEU A 437 6.79 33.22 21.46
C LEU A 437 7.26 34.19 22.54
N THR A 438 8.45 33.93 23.07
CA THR A 438 9.16 34.91 23.91
C THR A 438 9.52 36.16 23.09
N ASP A 439 9.70 37.30 23.76
CA ASP A 439 9.99 38.57 23.08
C ASP A 439 11.28 38.50 22.24
N GLN A 440 12.29 37.77 22.72
CA GLN A 440 13.54 37.53 22.00
C GLN A 440 13.30 36.82 20.66
N TRP A 441 12.47 35.79 20.64
CA TRP A 441 12.24 34.96 19.45
C TRP A 441 11.21 35.57 18.50
N ARG A 442 10.21 36.31 19.00
CA ARG A 442 9.17 36.93 18.18
C ARG A 442 9.73 37.79 17.04
N SER A 443 10.83 38.51 17.28
CA SER A 443 11.50 39.35 16.27
C SER A 443 12.38 38.57 15.26
N GLN A 444 12.74 37.33 15.58
CA GLN A 444 13.62 36.48 14.77
C GLN A 444 12.82 35.62 13.76
N ILE A 445 11.55 35.34 14.05
CA ILE A 445 10.68 34.56 13.18
C ILE A 445 10.16 35.45 12.04
N LYS A 446 10.76 35.31 10.85
CA LYS A 446 10.47 36.13 9.66
C LYS A 446 9.79 35.36 8.54
N SER A 447 9.74 34.04 8.64
CA SER A 447 9.23 33.17 7.58
C SER A 447 8.64 31.89 8.12
N ILE A 448 7.82 31.22 7.31
CA ILE A 448 7.29 29.88 7.63
C ILE A 448 8.42 28.88 7.87
N ARG A 449 9.58 29.05 7.22
CA ARG A 449 10.76 28.19 7.46
C ARG A 449 11.22 28.26 8.91
N HIS A 450 11.28 29.46 9.50
CA HIS A 450 11.67 29.61 10.91
C HIS A 450 10.64 28.96 11.84
N ILE A 451 9.35 29.11 11.53
CA ILE A 451 8.27 28.47 12.30
C ILE A 451 8.44 26.94 12.32
N LEU A 452 8.64 26.32 11.15
CA LEU A 452 8.81 24.87 11.04
C LEU A 452 10.11 24.35 11.68
N GLN A 453 11.12 25.19 11.85
CA GLN A 453 12.36 24.82 12.54
C GLN A 453 12.19 24.76 14.05
N ILE A 454 11.35 25.64 14.64
CA ILE A 454 11.18 25.71 16.09
C ILE A 454 9.95 24.97 16.61
N ALA A 455 8.98 24.66 15.73
CA ALA A 455 7.73 24.01 16.09
C ALA A 455 7.24 23.11 14.95
N TYR A 456 7.81 21.91 14.86
CA TYR A 456 7.53 20.94 13.81
C TYR A 456 6.35 20.02 14.14
N ASN A 457 5.72 20.12 15.31
CA ASN A 457 4.46 19.42 15.57
C ASN A 457 3.26 20.20 14.97
N PRO A 458 2.63 19.72 13.87
CA PRO A 458 1.58 20.47 13.21
C PRO A 458 0.33 20.67 14.08
N ARG A 459 0.10 19.80 15.07
CA ARG A 459 -1.04 19.88 16.00
C ARG A 459 -1.00 21.12 16.89
N ARG A 460 0.20 21.63 17.11
CA ARG A 460 0.47 22.80 17.96
C ARG A 460 0.61 24.08 17.12
N THR A 461 1.13 23.95 15.90
CA THR A 461 1.52 25.08 15.03
C THR A 461 0.45 25.49 14.02
N LEU A 462 -0.35 24.55 13.51
CA LEU A 462 -1.18 24.76 12.33
C LEU A 462 -2.68 24.51 12.63
N ILE A 463 -3.57 25.22 11.95
CA ILE A 463 -5.01 24.98 11.95
C ILE A 463 -5.30 23.80 11.02
N PHE A 464 -5.95 22.76 11.54
CA PHE A 464 -6.18 21.50 10.83
C PHE A 464 -6.91 21.69 9.50
N ASP A 465 -8.03 22.41 9.48
CA ASP A 465 -8.86 22.58 8.27
C ASP A 465 -8.13 23.33 7.14
N THR A 466 -7.33 24.35 7.49
CA THR A 466 -6.52 25.08 6.51
C THR A 466 -5.38 24.20 5.98
N LEU A 467 -4.68 23.47 6.87
CA LEU A 467 -3.61 22.56 6.47
C LEU A 467 -4.14 21.40 5.62
N LYS A 468 -5.31 20.86 5.94
CA LYS A 468 -5.99 19.79 5.20
C LYS A 468 -6.15 20.15 3.72
N SER A 469 -6.59 21.37 3.43
CA SER A 469 -6.76 21.84 2.05
C SER A 469 -5.40 21.88 1.32
N VAL A 470 -4.37 22.48 1.92
CA VAL A 470 -3.01 22.53 1.34
C VAL A 470 -2.44 21.12 1.13
N PHE A 471 -2.68 20.24 2.09
CA PHE A 471 -2.21 18.87 2.06
C PHE A 471 -2.84 18.09 0.89
N CYS A 472 -4.16 18.21 0.72
CA CYS A 472 -4.92 17.52 -0.32
C CYS A 472 -4.62 18.05 -1.73
N THR A 473 -4.51 19.37 -1.87
CA THR A 473 -4.44 20.03 -3.19
C THR A 473 -3.02 20.19 -3.73
N GLN A 474 -1.99 20.14 -2.88
CA GLN A 474 -0.60 20.41 -3.27
C GLN A 474 0.39 19.35 -2.77
N PHE A 475 0.37 19.02 -1.48
CA PHE A 475 1.33 18.08 -0.92
C PHE A 475 1.13 16.64 -1.41
N ALA A 476 -0.08 16.10 -1.27
CA ALA A 476 -0.42 14.73 -1.68
C ALA A 476 -0.25 14.50 -3.20
N PRO A 477 -0.63 15.45 -4.08
CA PRO A 477 -0.35 15.32 -5.51
C PRO A 477 1.15 15.28 -5.84
N THR A 478 1.95 16.17 -5.25
CA THR A 478 3.37 16.25 -5.58
C THR A 478 4.15 15.01 -5.14
N GLN A 479 3.84 14.44 -3.98
CA GLN A 479 4.46 13.16 -3.57
C GLN A 479 4.04 11.99 -4.48
N ALA A 480 2.80 11.97 -4.98
CA ALA A 480 2.30 10.89 -5.84
C ALA A 480 2.98 10.91 -7.21
N VAL A 481 3.23 12.09 -7.78
CA VAL A 481 3.92 12.28 -9.07
C VAL A 481 5.42 11.97 -8.97
N LEU A 482 6.08 12.41 -7.89
CA LEU A 482 7.54 12.35 -7.79
C LEU A 482 8.06 11.01 -7.27
N ARG A 483 7.28 10.29 -6.46
CA ARG A 483 7.73 9.04 -5.84
C ARG A 483 7.39 7.87 -6.75
N ASP A 484 8.40 7.10 -7.13
CA ASP A 484 8.23 5.80 -7.76
C ASP A 484 7.83 4.75 -6.72
N GLU A 485 6.86 3.90 -7.03
CA GLU A 485 6.48 2.75 -6.19
C GLU A 485 7.66 1.81 -5.92
N LYS A 486 8.57 1.67 -6.89
CA LYS A 486 9.78 0.82 -6.72
C LYS A 486 10.75 1.37 -5.69
N SER A 487 10.72 2.69 -5.43
CA SER A 487 11.57 3.30 -4.41
C SER A 487 11.25 2.80 -3.00
N GLY A 488 10.06 2.21 -2.76
CA GLY A 488 9.59 1.81 -1.43
C GLY A 488 9.40 3.00 -0.50
N LYS A 489 9.19 4.19 -1.07
CA LYS A 489 8.89 5.40 -0.34
C LYS A 489 7.41 5.41 0.02
N THR A 490 7.11 5.60 1.30
CA THR A 490 5.74 5.80 1.80
C THR A 490 5.08 6.99 1.14
N ARG A 491 3.76 6.87 0.96
CA ARG A 491 2.87 8.00 0.69
C ARG A 491 1.90 8.19 1.84
N LEU A 492 1.61 9.45 2.16
CA LEU A 492 0.71 9.82 3.26
C LEU A 492 -0.48 10.59 2.70
N TYR A 493 -1.68 10.13 3.04
CA TYR A 493 -2.93 10.76 2.60
C TYR A 493 -3.86 11.15 3.76
N ASN A 494 -3.61 10.61 4.96
CA ASN A 494 -4.35 10.95 6.17
C ASN A 494 -3.55 11.95 7.03
N LEU A 495 -3.92 13.23 6.95
CA LEU A 495 -3.27 14.31 7.70
C LEU A 495 -3.43 14.17 9.22
N ALA A 496 -4.50 13.55 9.72
CA ALA A 496 -4.72 13.42 11.16
C ALA A 496 -3.67 12.52 11.84
N ARG A 497 -3.02 11.62 11.07
CA ARG A 497 -1.94 10.75 11.55
C ARG A 497 -0.57 11.46 11.62
N THR A 498 -0.45 12.67 11.08
CA THR A 498 0.80 13.41 11.10
C THR A 498 1.21 13.79 12.52
N THR A 499 2.48 13.55 12.84
CA THR A 499 3.13 13.91 14.10
C THR A 499 4.20 14.98 13.90
N THR A 500 4.83 15.02 12.72
CA THR A 500 5.86 15.99 12.37
C THR A 500 5.61 16.61 11.00
N LEU A 501 5.87 17.91 10.89
CA LEU A 501 5.85 18.68 9.66
C LEU A 501 7.03 19.66 9.73
N GLY A 502 8.03 19.42 8.89
CA GLY A 502 9.31 20.11 8.97
C GLY A 502 9.94 20.34 7.61
N LEU A 503 11.25 20.57 7.63
CA LEU A 503 12.07 20.74 6.44
C LEU A 503 12.82 19.43 6.15
N PRO A 504 13.01 19.07 4.87
CA PRO A 504 13.76 17.88 4.43
C PRO A 504 15.22 17.79 4.88
#